data_AF-W4SCD8-F1
#
_entry.id   AF-W4SCD8-F1
#
_cell.length_a   1.000
_cell.length_b   1.000
_cell.length_c   1.000
_cell.angle_alpha   90.00
_cell.angle_beta   90.00
_cell.angle_gamma   90.00
#
_symmetry.space_group_name_H-M   'P 1'
#
loop_
_entity.id
_entity.type
_entity.pdbx_description
1 polymer ?
#
loop_
_entity_poly.entity_id
_entity_poly.type
_entity_poly.pdbx_seq_one_letter_code
_entity_poly.pdbx_strand_id
1 'polypeptide(L)'
;MSKTEHGVTAMGVMALELTGGTAPERGALAPEQAGMLAERIGRDLAQWIPEVRELELSVAMAHFDPAEVAAAGPGRCIAGWTSCMRVRRRDQGPRVLAFGADAQGEIPLPFQADAQLTGGGLRVL
;
A
#
# COMPACT_ATOMS: atom_id res chain seq x y z
N MET A 1 7.32 33.26 1.93
CA MET A 1 6.44 32.38 2.72
C MET A 1 5.80 31.38 1.77
N SER A 2 6.38 30.19 1.59
CA SER A 2 5.77 29.14 0.75
C SER A 2 4.88 28.29 1.62
N LYS A 3 3.59 28.63 1.66
CA LYS A 3 2.57 27.77 2.27
C LYS A 3 2.47 26.54 1.37
N THR A 4 3.07 25.42 1.78
CA THR A 4 2.74 24.12 1.20
C THR A 4 1.28 23.89 1.55
N GLU A 5 0.38 24.19 0.60
CA GLU A 5 -0.96 23.62 0.61
C GLU A 5 -0.77 22.10 0.52
N HIS A 6 -0.75 21.46 1.68
CA HIS A 6 -0.82 20.02 1.75
C HIS A 6 -2.25 19.68 1.36
N GLY A 7 -2.44 19.27 0.09
CA GLY A 7 -3.68 18.62 -0.32
C GLY A 7 -4.04 17.54 0.70
N VAL A 8 -5.33 17.37 0.96
CA VAL A 8 -5.84 16.39 1.92
C VAL A 8 -5.25 15.02 1.56
N THR A 9 -4.44 14.47 2.47
CA THR A 9 -3.83 13.14 2.32
C THR A 9 -4.35 12.27 3.45
N ALA A 10 -5.06 11.20 3.09
CA ALA A 10 -5.46 10.16 4.03
C ALA A 10 -4.53 8.97 3.86
N MET A 11 -4.08 8.39 4.97
CA MET A 11 -3.25 7.20 4.99
C MET A 11 -3.91 6.17 5.90
N GLY A 12 -3.88 4.91 5.49
CA GLY A 12 -4.43 3.80 6.24
C GLY A 12 -3.67 2.52 5.93
N VAL A 13 -3.89 1.52 6.77
CA VAL A 13 -3.40 0.15 6.56
C VAL A 13 -4.58 -0.81 6.68
N MET A 14 -4.57 -1.88 5.90
CA MET A 14 -5.55 -2.95 5.97
C MET A 14 -4.93 -4.15 6.67
N ALA A 15 -5.53 -4.59 7.77
CA ALA A 15 -5.11 -5.79 8.48
C ALA A 15 -5.74 -7.05 7.86
N LEU A 16 -4.91 -8.05 7.58
CA LEU A 16 -5.30 -9.36 7.07
C LEU A 16 -4.91 -10.42 8.11
N GLU A 17 -5.90 -11.11 8.67
CA GLU A 17 -5.66 -12.21 9.60
C GLU A 17 -5.68 -13.54 8.85
N LEU A 18 -4.56 -14.25 8.89
CA LEU A 18 -4.42 -15.59 8.34
C LEU A 18 -4.91 -16.62 9.34
N THR A 19 -5.33 -17.79 8.83
CA THR A 19 -5.62 -18.93 9.70
C THR A 19 -4.40 -19.28 10.54
N GLY A 20 -4.60 -19.50 11.85
CA GLY A 20 -3.51 -19.70 12.80
C GLY A 20 -2.48 -20.74 12.36
N GLY A 21 -1.20 -20.41 12.45
CA GLY A 21 -0.08 -21.28 12.09
C GLY A 21 0.20 -21.38 10.59
N THR A 22 -0.53 -20.67 9.74
CA THR A 22 -0.24 -20.63 8.30
C THR A 22 0.61 -19.41 7.93
N ALA A 23 1.65 -19.66 7.14
CA ALA A 23 2.36 -18.59 6.45
C ALA A 23 1.59 -18.24 5.17
N PRO A 24 1.60 -16.97 4.74
CA PRO A 24 1.02 -16.59 3.45
C PRO A 24 1.81 -17.28 2.33
N GLU A 25 1.10 -17.89 1.38
CA GLU A 25 1.74 -18.51 0.22
C GLU A 25 2.47 -17.49 -0.66
N ARG A 26 2.04 -16.22 -0.60
CA ARG A 26 2.57 -15.12 -1.41
C ARG A 26 2.72 -13.87 -0.56
N GLY A 27 3.94 -13.30 -0.59
CA GLY A 27 4.29 -12.05 0.08
C GLY A 27 3.60 -10.82 -0.52
N ALA A 28 3.25 -10.88 -1.80
CA ALA A 28 2.62 -9.81 -2.55
C ALA A 28 1.81 -10.34 -3.74
N LEU A 29 0.91 -9.51 -4.25
CA LEU A 29 0.19 -9.78 -5.49
C LEU A 29 1.04 -9.43 -6.71
N ALA A 30 0.87 -10.19 -7.80
CA ALA A 30 1.42 -9.82 -9.11
C ALA A 30 0.79 -8.50 -9.61
N PRO A 31 1.46 -7.74 -10.49
CA PRO A 31 1.00 -6.41 -10.93
C PRO A 31 -0.45 -6.37 -11.42
N GLU A 32 -0.87 -7.36 -12.22
CA GLU A 32 -2.22 -7.45 -12.77
C GLU A 32 -3.26 -7.66 -11.66
N GLN A 33 -2.96 -8.53 -10.70
CA GLN A 33 -3.82 -8.80 -9.55
C GLN A 33 -3.90 -7.61 -8.60
N ALA A 34 -2.77 -6.93 -8.39
CA ALA A 34 -2.69 -5.72 -7.60
C ALA A 34 -3.55 -4.59 -8.20
N GLY A 35 -3.46 -4.37 -9.52
CA GLY A 35 -4.28 -3.39 -10.24
C GLY A 35 -5.78 -3.68 -10.14
N MET A 36 -6.20 -4.93 -10.41
CA MET A 36 -7.60 -5.33 -10.30
C MET A 36 -8.18 -5.10 -8.90
N LEU A 37 -7.40 -5.41 -7.85
CA LEU A 37 -7.87 -5.21 -6.48
C LEU A 37 -7.94 -3.72 -6.12
N ALA A 38 -6.95 -2.92 -6.51
CA ALA A 38 -6.96 -1.48 -6.27
C ALA A 38 -8.15 -0.78 -6.93
N GLU A 39 -8.53 -1.18 -8.15
CA GLU A 39 -9.72 -0.68 -8.83
C GLU A 39 -11.01 -1.02 -8.06
N ARG A 40 -11.11 -2.24 -7.52
CA ARG A 40 -12.28 -2.67 -6.73
C ARG A 40 -12.37 -1.87 -5.44
N ILE A 41 -11.25 -1.69 -4.72
CA ILE A 41 -11.18 -0.85 -3.53
C ILE A 41 -11.63 0.58 -3.85
N GLY A 42 -11.09 1.19 -4.91
CA GLY A 42 -11.47 2.54 -5.30
C GLY A 42 -12.95 2.66 -5.66
N ARG A 43 -13.49 1.67 -6.39
CA ARG A 43 -14.93 1.61 -6.70
C ARG A 43 -15.78 1.53 -5.44
N ASP A 44 -15.41 0.69 -4.49
CA ASP A 44 -16.17 0.49 -3.26
C ASP A 44 -16.09 1.72 -2.36
N LEU A 45 -14.92 2.33 -2.19
CA LEU A 45 -14.75 3.60 -1.47
C LEU A 45 -15.63 4.71 -2.08
N ALA A 46 -15.69 4.77 -3.40
CA ALA A 46 -16.46 5.77 -4.12
C ALA A 46 -18.00 5.55 -4.04
N GLN A 47 -18.46 4.40 -3.53
CA GLN A 47 -19.88 4.20 -3.16
C GLN A 47 -20.23 4.92 -1.86
N TRP A 48 -19.27 5.04 -0.92
CA TRP A 48 -19.46 5.67 0.38
C TRP A 48 -19.11 7.16 0.37
N ILE A 49 -18.02 7.53 -0.30
CA ILE A 49 -17.50 8.90 -0.36
C ILE A 49 -17.25 9.23 -1.85
N PRO A 50 -18.22 9.84 -2.55
CA PRO A 50 -18.12 10.08 -3.98
C PRO A 50 -16.90 10.91 -4.41
N GLU A 51 -16.45 11.82 -3.56
CA GLU A 51 -15.33 12.73 -3.75
C GLU A 51 -13.98 12.00 -3.89
N VAL A 52 -13.88 10.73 -3.47
CA VAL A 52 -12.69 9.89 -3.68
C VAL A 52 -12.37 9.73 -5.18
N ARG A 53 -13.35 9.89 -6.07
CA ARG A 53 -13.14 9.86 -7.53
C ARG A 53 -12.22 10.97 -8.04
N GLU A 54 -12.09 12.05 -7.28
CA GLU A 54 -11.22 13.19 -7.64
C GLU A 54 -9.81 13.07 -7.04
N LEU A 55 -9.53 11.97 -6.33
CA LEU A 55 -8.27 11.74 -5.64
C LEU A 55 -7.42 10.69 -6.35
N GLU A 56 -6.14 10.69 -6.00
CA GLU A 56 -5.27 9.54 -6.29
C GLU A 56 -5.46 8.49 -5.20
N LEU A 57 -5.78 7.26 -5.60
CA LEU A 57 -5.73 6.09 -4.73
C LEU A 57 -4.45 5.33 -5.01
N SER A 58 -3.56 5.26 -4.02
CA SER A 58 -2.34 4.47 -4.09
C SER A 58 -2.39 3.34 -3.07
N VAL A 59 -2.20 2.10 -3.53
CA VAL A 59 -2.33 0.90 -2.68
C VAL A 59 -1.09 0.00 -2.77
N ALA A 60 -0.64 -0.42 -1.60
CA ALA A 60 0.35 -1.46 -1.38
C ALA A 60 -0.32 -2.83 -1.41
N MET A 61 0.08 -3.70 -2.33
CA MET A 61 -0.37 -5.09 -2.39
C MET A 61 0.76 -6.06 -2.06
N ALA A 62 1.64 -5.62 -1.15
CA ALA A 62 2.73 -6.38 -0.55
C ALA A 62 2.61 -6.26 0.96
N HIS A 63 2.55 -7.40 1.66
CA HIS A 63 2.25 -7.38 3.09
C HIS A 63 3.52 -7.31 3.95
N PHE A 64 3.41 -6.61 5.07
CA PHE A 64 4.44 -6.54 6.11
C PHE A 64 3.93 -7.15 7.43
N ASP A 65 4.84 -7.43 8.35
CA ASP A 65 4.45 -7.79 9.72
C ASP A 65 3.97 -6.52 10.47
N PRO A 66 2.88 -6.58 11.25
CA PRO A 66 2.43 -5.46 12.08
C PRO A 66 3.52 -4.90 13.00
N ALA A 67 4.48 -5.73 13.43
CA ALA A 67 5.63 -5.29 14.20
C ALA A 67 6.48 -4.25 13.47
N GLU A 68 6.57 -4.32 12.13
CA GLU A 68 7.29 -3.33 11.31
C GLU A 68 6.62 -1.96 11.38
N VAL A 69 5.28 -1.90 11.33
CA VAL A 69 4.52 -0.65 11.53
C VAL A 69 4.69 -0.12 12.94
N ALA A 70 4.64 -1.00 13.93
CA ALA A 70 4.74 -0.61 15.33
C ALA A 70 6.14 -0.07 15.67
N ALA A 71 7.20 -0.70 15.17
CA ALA A 71 8.59 -0.35 15.45
C ALA A 71 9.07 0.85 14.63
N ALA A 72 8.77 0.89 13.32
CA ALA A 72 9.18 2.00 12.46
C ALA A 72 8.24 3.20 12.60
N GLY A 73 7.00 2.99 13.05
CA GLY A 73 5.90 3.93 12.91
C GLY A 73 5.38 3.91 11.46
N PRO A 74 4.05 4.05 11.24
CA PRO A 74 3.46 3.98 9.91
C PRO A 74 4.10 4.99 8.95
N GLY A 75 4.51 6.17 9.45
CA GLY A 75 5.14 7.21 8.64
C GLY A 75 6.47 6.80 7.98
N ARG A 76 7.27 5.86 8.51
CA ARG A 76 8.54 5.45 7.89
C ARG A 76 8.37 4.39 6.82
N CYS A 77 7.52 3.38 7.08
CA CYS A 77 7.07 2.46 6.04
C CYS A 77 6.47 3.31 4.92
N ILE A 78 5.46 4.12 5.21
CA ILE A 78 4.76 4.98 4.24
C ILE A 78 5.67 6.07 3.60
N ALA A 79 6.76 6.51 4.24
CA ALA A 79 7.71 7.46 3.65
C ALA A 79 8.45 6.87 2.45
N GLY A 80 8.83 5.58 2.52
CA GLY A 80 9.40 4.86 1.36
C GLY A 80 8.41 4.83 0.20
N TRP A 81 7.14 4.54 0.51
CA TRP A 81 6.03 4.49 -0.44
C TRP A 81 5.74 5.85 -1.08
N THR A 82 5.57 6.90 -0.28
CA THR A 82 5.34 8.27 -0.76
C THR A 82 6.53 8.83 -1.53
N SER A 83 7.75 8.35 -1.29
CA SER A 83 8.92 8.72 -2.12
C SER A 83 8.83 8.14 -3.53
N CYS A 84 8.45 6.86 -3.68
CA CYS A 84 8.21 6.21 -4.97
C CYS A 84 7.03 6.86 -5.72
N MET A 85 5.96 7.22 -5.00
CA MET A 85 4.80 7.93 -5.56
C MET A 85 5.17 9.34 -6.08
N ARG A 86 6.06 10.06 -5.39
CA ARG A 86 6.50 11.42 -5.77
C ARG A 86 7.37 11.47 -7.02
N VAL A 87 8.01 10.38 -7.42
CA VAL A 87 8.87 10.34 -8.62
C VAL A 87 8.06 10.41 -9.92
N ARG A 88 6.75 10.15 -9.90
CA ARG A 88 5.88 10.18 -11.10
C ARG A 88 4.83 11.31 -11.07
N ARG A 89 5.25 12.49 -11.56
CA ARG A 89 4.53 13.73 -11.95
C ARG A 89 3.24 14.12 -11.17
N ARG A 90 3.32 15.29 -10.51
CA ARG A 90 2.19 16.23 -10.32
C ARG A 90 1.54 16.49 -11.69
N ASP A 91 0.21 16.56 -11.75
CA ASP A 91 -0.61 16.95 -12.92
C ASP A 91 -1.18 15.84 -13.85
N GLN A 92 -1.43 14.62 -13.36
CA GLN A 92 -2.17 13.62 -14.18
C GLN A 92 -3.64 13.40 -13.75
N GLY A 93 -4.18 14.25 -12.88
CA GLY A 93 -5.55 14.09 -12.39
C GLY A 93 -5.75 12.82 -11.54
N PRO A 94 -7.01 12.41 -11.31
CA PRO A 94 -7.36 11.24 -10.52
C PRO A 94 -6.85 9.94 -11.17
N ARG A 95 -6.30 9.04 -10.36
CA ARG A 95 -5.73 7.77 -10.84
C ARG A 95 -5.68 6.74 -9.72
N VAL A 96 -5.60 5.48 -10.13
CA VAL A 96 -5.36 4.35 -9.23
C VAL A 96 -3.95 3.83 -9.48
N LEU A 97 -3.13 3.77 -8.44
CA LEU A 97 -1.80 3.17 -8.46
C LEU A 97 -1.80 1.95 -7.55
N ALA A 98 -1.31 0.83 -8.07
CA ALA A 98 -1.13 -0.39 -7.32
C ALA A 98 0.33 -0.83 -7.42
N PHE A 99 0.91 -1.19 -6.29
CA PHE A 99 2.25 -1.77 -6.23
C PHE A 99 2.14 -3.19 -5.69
N GLY A 100 2.83 -4.12 -6.33
CA GLY A 100 2.87 -5.51 -5.92
C GLY A 100 4.28 -6.05 -6.13
N ALA A 101 4.37 -7.36 -6.26
CA ALA A 101 5.58 -8.02 -6.72
C ALA A 101 5.96 -7.57 -8.14
N ASP A 102 7.23 -7.72 -8.49
CA ASP A 102 7.70 -7.60 -9.87
C ASP A 102 7.33 -8.83 -10.72
N ALA A 103 7.83 -8.87 -11.95
CA ALA A 103 7.57 -9.97 -12.89
C ALA A 103 8.15 -11.33 -12.43
N GLN A 104 9.08 -11.32 -11.47
CA GLN A 104 9.69 -12.51 -10.88
C GLN A 104 8.97 -12.95 -9.61
N GLY A 105 7.97 -12.18 -9.13
CA GLY A 105 7.28 -12.45 -7.87
C GLY A 105 7.97 -11.84 -6.65
N GLU A 106 9.04 -11.07 -6.86
CA GLU A 106 9.82 -10.45 -5.79
C GLU A 106 9.22 -9.10 -5.40
N ILE A 107 9.23 -8.81 -4.10
CA ILE A 107 8.77 -7.53 -3.59
C ILE A 107 9.88 -6.49 -3.84
N PRO A 108 9.61 -5.36 -4.53
CA PRO A 108 10.65 -4.37 -4.76
C PRO A 108 11.04 -3.64 -3.47
N LEU A 109 12.30 -3.23 -3.34
CA LEU A 109 12.69 -2.27 -2.31
C LEU A 109 11.99 -0.90 -2.57
N PRO A 110 11.56 -0.16 -1.53
CA PRO A 110 11.72 -0.43 -0.10
C PRO A 110 10.54 -1.21 0.52
N PHE A 111 9.79 -1.99 -0.25
CA PHE A 111 8.57 -2.67 0.19
C PHE A 111 8.81 -4.06 0.79
N GLN A 112 10.05 -4.56 0.76
CA GLN A 112 10.40 -5.84 1.35
C GLN A 112 10.25 -5.79 2.88
N ALA A 113 9.52 -6.77 3.41
CA ALA A 113 9.37 -6.98 4.83
C ALA A 113 10.71 -7.37 5.49
N ASP A 114 10.92 -6.96 6.74
CA ASP A 114 12.07 -7.42 7.52
C ASP A 114 11.95 -8.93 7.81
N ALA A 115 12.90 -9.71 7.28
CA ALA A 115 12.97 -11.15 7.48
C ALA A 115 13.14 -11.57 8.96
N GLN A 116 13.58 -10.67 9.84
CA GLN A 116 13.68 -10.93 11.28
C GLN A 116 12.35 -10.76 12.01
N LEU A 117 11.37 -10.10 11.39
CA LEU A 117 10.05 -9.84 11.95
C LEU A 117 8.97 -10.77 11.37
N THR A 118 9.34 -11.74 10.53
CA THR A 118 8.39 -12.71 9.97
C THR A 118 7.94 -13.74 11.02
N GLY A 119 6.63 -13.87 11.25
CA GLY A 119 6.11 -15.02 12.00
C GLY A 119 4.67 -14.91 12.51
N GLY A 120 4.08 -13.71 12.51
CA GLY A 120 2.69 -13.52 12.91
C GLY A 120 1.68 -14.04 11.88
N GLY A 121 0.53 -14.53 12.37
CA GLY A 121 -0.65 -14.79 11.53
C GLY A 121 -1.34 -13.49 11.07
N LEU A 122 -1.02 -12.35 11.67
CA LEU A 122 -1.53 -11.04 11.28
C LEU A 122 -0.57 -10.39 10.27
N ARG A 123 -1.13 -9.92 9.16
CA ARG A 123 -0.44 -9.20 8.10
C ARG A 123 -1.09 -7.85 7.88
N VAL A 124 -0.35 -6.90 7.32
CA VAL A 124 -0.84 -5.56 7.04
C VAL A 124 -0.40 -5.13 5.64
N LEU A 125 -1.31 -4.46 4.93
CA LEU A 125 -1.13 -3.84 3.62
C LEU A 125 -1.27 -2.32 3.74
#